data_AF-A0A439W6K7-F1
#
_entry.id   AF-A0A439W6K7-F1
#
_cell.length_a   1.000
_cell.length_b   1.000
_cell.length_c   1.000
_cell.angle_alpha   90.00
_cell.angle_beta   90.00
_cell.angle_gamma   90.00
#
_symmetry.space_group_name_H-M   'P 1'
#
loop_
_entity.id
_entity.type
_entity.pdbx_description
1 polymer ?
#
loop_
_entity_poly.entity_id
_entity_poly.type
_entity_poly.pdbx_seq_one_letter_code
_entity_poly.pdbx_strand_id
1 'polypeptide(L)'
;MTKAYDKHLWLNGVSQSFPGAGAGEDREAIYLMLDAMRSFRNDVMHHYAIFDRSPQKRFQNVLHITKLICPETHWLTTELSRVSQTINDRPKA
;
A
#
# COMPACT_ATOMS: atom_id res chain seq x y z
N MET A 1 15.85 15.18 -9.75
CA MET A 1 15.12 16.10 -8.86
C MET A 1 15.95 16.35 -7.61
N THR A 2 15.88 17.55 -7.02
CA THR A 2 16.58 17.87 -5.76
C THR A 2 15.64 17.70 -4.57
N LYS A 3 16.17 17.40 -3.38
CA LYS A 3 15.37 17.25 -2.15
C LYS A 3 14.50 18.47 -1.83
N ALA A 4 14.98 19.68 -2.17
CA ALA A 4 14.24 20.92 -1.99
C ALA A 4 12.99 20.99 -2.88
N TYR A 5 13.12 20.55 -4.14
CA TYR A 5 12.00 20.52 -5.09
C TYR A 5 10.93 19.49 -4.68
N ASP A 6 11.36 18.31 -4.23
CA ASP A 6 10.45 17.27 -3.73
C ASP A 6 9.64 17.72 -2.51
N LYS A 7 10.29 18.43 -1.56
CA LYS A 7 9.62 19.00 -0.40
C LYS A 7 8.60 20.06 -0.81
N HIS A 8 8.94 20.89 -1.80
CA HIS A 8 8.05 21.90 -2.34
C HIS A 8 6.80 21.26 -2.98
N LEU A 9 6.96 20.23 -3.82
CA LEU A 9 5.84 19.51 -4.42
C LEU A 9 4.95 18.84 -3.37
N TRP A 10 5.57 18.25 -2.34
CA TRP A 10 4.83 17.61 -1.26
C TRP A 10 3.90 18.58 -0.54
N LEU A 11 4.45 19.72 -0.09
CA LEU A 11 3.70 20.72 0.66
C LEU A 11 2.63 21.43 -0.17
N ASN A 12 2.85 21.59 -1.48
CA ASN A 12 2.00 22.40 -2.35
C ASN A 12 0.97 21.59 -3.17
N GLY A 13 0.71 20.33 -2.81
CA GLY A 13 -0.41 19.61 -3.40
C GLY A 13 -0.40 18.11 -3.18
N VAL A 14 0.76 17.46 -3.21
CA VAL A 14 0.80 15.98 -3.14
C VAL A 14 0.33 15.47 -1.78
N SER A 15 0.61 16.19 -0.68
CA SER A 15 0.12 15.80 0.65
C SER A 15 -1.42 15.79 0.74
N GLN A 16 -2.12 16.59 -0.06
CA GLN A 16 -3.59 16.65 -0.05
C GLN A 16 -4.23 15.37 -0.58
N SER A 17 -3.49 14.56 -1.33
CA SER A 17 -3.96 13.22 -1.76
C SER A 17 -3.98 12.20 -0.61
N PHE A 18 -3.42 12.53 0.55
CA PHE A 18 -3.35 11.67 1.73
C PHE A 18 -3.95 12.40 2.95
N PRO A 19 -5.27 12.72 2.94
CA PRO A 19 -5.91 13.48 4.02
C PRO A 19 -5.86 12.77 5.38
N GLY A 20 -5.69 11.44 5.40
CA GLY A 20 -5.52 10.65 6.63
C GLY A 20 -4.09 10.59 7.16
N ALA A 21 -3.12 11.24 6.51
CA ALA A 21 -1.72 11.16 6.87
C ALA A 21 -1.42 11.89 8.21
N GLY A 22 -0.83 11.17 9.16
CA GLY A 22 -0.39 11.69 10.46
C GLY A 22 1.04 12.25 10.46
N ALA A 23 1.49 12.72 11.63
CA ALA A 23 2.82 13.31 11.80
C ALA A 23 4.01 12.36 11.48
N GLY A 24 3.79 11.04 11.49
CA GLY A 24 4.80 10.03 11.14
C GLY A 24 4.75 9.57 9.67
N GLU A 25 3.79 10.06 8.89
CA GLU A 25 3.57 9.66 7.49
C GLU A 25 4.03 10.79 6.58
N ASP A 26 5.33 11.05 6.62
CA ASP A 26 5.95 12.02 5.74
C ASP A 26 6.01 11.51 4.28
N ARG A 27 6.45 12.40 3.39
CA ARG A 27 6.60 12.10 1.98
C ARG A 27 7.40 10.82 1.72
N GLU A 28 8.50 10.64 2.44
CA GLU A 28 9.41 9.52 2.19
C GLU A 28 8.78 8.20 2.65
N ALA A 29 8.15 8.20 3.83
CA ALA A 29 7.39 7.06 4.33
C ALA A 29 6.30 6.65 3.34
N ILE A 30 5.46 7.60 2.89
CA ILE A 30 4.38 7.33 1.94
C ILE A 30 4.94 6.85 0.58
N TYR A 31 6.02 7.45 0.11
CA TYR A 31 6.69 7.02 -1.12
C TYR A 31 7.16 5.56 -1.02
N LEU A 32 7.83 5.18 0.07
CA LEU A 32 8.31 3.80 0.28
C LEU A 32 7.16 2.79 0.31
N MET A 33 6.03 3.16 0.92
CA MET A 33 4.82 2.31 0.94
C MET A 33 4.24 2.12 -0.47
N LEU A 34 4.14 3.19 -1.26
CA LEU A 34 3.66 3.15 -2.63
C LEU A 34 4.62 2.36 -3.54
N ASP A 35 5.93 2.51 -3.38
CA ASP A 35 6.92 1.77 -4.16
C ASP A 35 6.90 0.27 -3.82
N ALA A 36 6.72 -0.08 -2.54
CA ALA A 36 6.52 -1.47 -2.12
C ALA A 36 5.24 -2.07 -2.71
N MET A 37 4.15 -1.30 -2.81
CA MET A 37 2.92 -1.71 -3.47
C MET A 37 3.11 -1.87 -4.98
N ARG A 38 3.79 -0.93 -5.64
CA ARG A 38 4.12 -0.98 -7.07
C ARG A 38 4.93 -2.22 -7.42
N SER A 39 5.96 -2.52 -6.62
CA SER A 39 6.81 -3.71 -6.79
C SER A 39 6.00 -5.00 -6.62
N PHE A 40 5.15 -5.07 -5.59
CA PHE A 40 4.26 -6.21 -5.38
C PHE A 40 3.28 -6.43 -6.54
N ARG A 41 2.63 -5.36 -7.03
CA ARG A 41 1.75 -5.42 -8.21
C ARG A 41 2.52 -5.99 -9.41
N ASN A 42 3.75 -5.54 -9.62
CA ASN A 42 4.58 -6.06 -10.70
C ASN A 42 4.88 -7.54 -10.48
N ASP A 43 5.25 -7.98 -9.27
CA ASP A 43 5.49 -9.39 -8.98
C ASP A 43 4.28 -10.29 -9.29
N VAL A 44 3.07 -9.82 -8.94
CA VAL A 44 1.82 -10.53 -9.24
C VAL A 44 1.63 -10.71 -10.74
N MET A 45 1.89 -9.66 -11.52
CA MET A 45 1.77 -9.68 -12.99
C MET A 45 2.85 -10.53 -13.66
N HIS A 46 4.02 -10.67 -13.05
CA HIS A 46 5.12 -11.52 -13.56
C HIS A 46 5.00 -12.98 -13.08
N HIS A 47 3.80 -13.42 -12.64
CA HIS A 47 3.48 -14.80 -12.26
C HIS A 47 4.40 -15.43 -11.20
N TYR A 48 4.98 -14.64 -10.30
CA TYR A 48 5.73 -15.20 -9.18
C TYR A 48 4.79 -15.92 -8.20
N ALA A 49 5.28 -16.98 -7.54
CA ALA A 49 4.56 -17.62 -6.44
C ALA A 49 4.40 -16.62 -5.27
N ILE A 50 3.23 -15.99 -5.18
CA ILE A 50 2.95 -14.91 -4.20
C ILE A 50 2.86 -15.45 -2.76
N PHE A 51 2.50 -16.73 -2.58
CA PHE A 51 2.30 -17.33 -1.26
C PHE A 51 3.56 -17.29 -0.38
N ASP A 52 4.74 -17.32 -0.97
CA ASP A 52 6.01 -17.34 -0.23
C ASP A 52 6.57 -15.91 0.02
N ARG A 53 5.87 -14.86 -0.43
CA ARG A 53 6.29 -13.45 -0.31
C ARG A 53 5.56 -12.66 0.79
N SER A 54 5.14 -13.35 1.85
CA SER A 54 4.35 -12.78 2.96
C SER A 54 3.15 -11.96 2.48
N PRO A 55 2.20 -12.56 1.73
CA PRO A 55 1.06 -11.86 1.13
C PRO A 55 0.24 -11.06 2.14
N GLN A 56 0.17 -11.51 3.40
CA GLN A 56 -0.47 -10.77 4.48
C GLN A 56 0.18 -9.42 4.73
N LYS A 57 1.52 -9.34 4.78
CA LYS A 57 2.25 -8.08 4.97
C LYS A 57 2.00 -7.10 3.82
N ARG A 58 1.96 -7.62 2.59
CA ARG A 58 1.65 -6.83 1.39
C ARG A 58 0.23 -6.28 1.43
N PHE A 59 -0.73 -7.11 1.85
CA PHE A 59 -2.12 -6.67 2.02
C PHE A 59 -2.28 -5.62 3.11
N GLN A 60 -1.59 -5.75 4.25
CA GLN A 60 -1.60 -4.72 5.30
C GLN A 60 -1.04 -3.38 4.81
N ASN A 61 0.01 -3.38 3.99
CA ASN A 61 0.52 -2.16 3.36
C ASN A 61 -0.53 -1.50 2.44
N VAL A 62 -1.24 -2.29 1.64
CA VAL A 62 -2.34 -1.79 0.79
C VAL A 62 -3.45 -1.18 1.62
N LEU A 63 -3.91 -1.88 2.67
CA LEU A 63 -4.94 -1.38 3.57
C LEU A 63 -4.54 -0.06 4.23
N HIS A 64 -3.28 0.04 4.65
CA HIS A 64 -2.76 1.25 5.27
C HIS A 64 -2.73 2.42 4.28
N ILE A 65 -2.21 2.25 3.07
CA ILE A 65 -2.25 3.29 2.02
C ILE A 65 -3.68 3.74 1.75
N THR A 66 -4.62 2.80 1.58
CA THR A 66 -6.03 3.13 1.32
C THR A 66 -6.62 3.94 2.47
N LYS A 67 -6.28 3.62 3.73
CA LYS A 67 -6.73 4.38 4.91
C LYS A 67 -6.24 5.84 4.87
N LEU A 68 -5.02 6.09 4.38
CA LEU A 68 -4.49 7.45 4.27
C LEU A 68 -5.23 8.28 3.21
N ILE A 69 -5.78 7.63 2.20
CA ILE A 69 -6.43 8.27 1.06
C ILE A 69 -7.95 8.44 1.30
N CYS A 70 -8.63 7.36 1.68
CA CYS A 70 -10.09 7.30 1.77
C CYS A 70 -10.53 6.26 2.82
N PRO A 71 -11.04 6.71 3.98
CA PRO A 71 -11.55 5.82 5.04
C PRO A 71 -12.64 4.85 4.58
N GLU A 72 -13.53 5.29 3.68
CA GLU A 72 -14.64 4.48 3.16
C GLU A 72 -14.13 3.32 2.30
N THR A 73 -13.17 3.60 1.42
CA THR A 73 -12.54 2.54 0.60
C THR A 73 -11.75 1.58 1.47
N HIS A 74 -11.10 2.08 2.54
CA HIS A 74 -10.42 1.22 3.50
C HIS A 74 -11.41 0.26 4.18
N TRP A 75 -12.49 0.80 4.75
CA TRP A 75 -13.56 0.01 5.36
C TRP A 75 -14.13 -1.05 4.40
N LEU A 76 -14.50 -0.63 3.18
CA LEU A 76 -15.06 -1.54 2.19
C LEU A 76 -14.08 -2.66 1.81
N THR A 77 -12.80 -2.32 1.67
CA THR A 77 -11.75 -3.30 1.37
C THR A 77 -11.55 -4.28 2.54
N THR A 78 -11.60 -3.80 3.79
CA THR A 78 -11.48 -4.68 4.96
C THR A 78 -12.64 -5.64 5.08
N GLU A 79 -13.88 -5.22 4.76
CA GLU A 79 -15.06 -6.09 4.87
C GLU A 79 -15.14 -7.13 3.76
N LEU A 80 -14.72 -6.78 2.53
CA LEU A 80 -14.88 -7.66 1.37
C LEU A 80 -13.65 -8.52 1.07
N SER A 81 -12.50 -8.22 1.67
CA SER A 81 -11.26 -8.94 1.37
C SER A 81 -11.30 -10.38 1.87
N ARG A 82 -10.86 -11.31 1.02
CA ARG A 82 -10.71 -12.73 1.33
C ARG A 82 -9.24 -13.17 1.40
N VAL A 83 -8.29 -12.23 1.45
CA VAL A 83 -6.84 -12.55 1.37
C VAL A 83 -6.42 -13.58 2.42
N SER A 84 -6.81 -13.40 3.68
CA SER A 84 -6.49 -14.36 4.75
C SER A 84 -7.06 -15.76 4.46
N GLN A 85 -8.30 -15.83 3.96
CA GLN A 85 -8.94 -17.09 3.59
C GLN A 85 -8.20 -17.76 2.43
N THR A 86 -7.89 -17.02 1.36
CA THR A 86 -7.15 -17.54 0.20
C THR A 86 -5.75 -18.05 0.56
N ILE A 87 -5.07 -17.41 1.52
CA ILE A 87 -3.77 -17.87 2.03
C ILE A 87 -3.94 -19.20 2.76
N ASN A 88 -4.97 -19.34 3.60
CA ASN A 88 -5.26 -20.57 4.35
C ASN A 88 -5.72 -21.71 3.43
N ASP A 89 -6.41 -21.38 2.35
CA ASP A 89 -6.86 -22.31 1.31
C ASP A 89 -5.77 -22.64 0.28
N ARG A 90 -4.50 -22.29 0.56
CA ARG A 90 -3.36 -22.64 -0.30
C ARG A 90 -3.41 -24.14 -0.62
N PRO A 91 -3.33 -24.54 -1.90
CA PRO A 91 -3.28 -25.94 -2.28
C PRO A 91 -2.17 -26.66 -1.53
N LYS A 92 -2.52 -27.76 -0.85
CA LYS A 92 -1.54 -28.64 -0.24
C LYS A 92 -0.95 -29.49 -1.37
N ALA A 93 0.37 -29.46 -1.49
CA ALA A 93 1.11 -30.38 -2.37
C ALA A 93 0.98 -31.82 -1.86
#